data_AF-A0A1H5A7G9-F1
#
_entry.id   AF-A0A1H5A7G9-F1
#
_cell.length_a   1.000
_cell.length_b   1.000
_cell.length_c   1.000
_cell.angle_alpha   90.00
_cell.angle_beta   90.00
_cell.angle_gamma   90.00
#
_symmetry.space_group_name_H-M   'P 1'
#
loop_
_entity.id
_entity.type
_entity.pdbx_description
1 polymer ?
#
loop_
_entity_poly.entity_id
_entity_poly.type
_entity_poly.pdbx_seq_one_letter_code
_entity_poly.pdbx_strand_id
1 'polypeptide(L)'
;MKHLKLAVMALFTFATIGTASAQDSDNPWVVGFGVNAVDFRIPSEFSDYAKDYIGTSDWNILPSVSRISVDRYLNDGFTLQLAGSLNKIETFRAENDMDELYWAIDASVKYDLNNLFGDTSWFDPYVYLGGGYANLGDLGEGTLNAGVGFNTWFNENLGLNFQSGGKKEFSDKVQDHFQHSVGLVFKFGGKDTDGDGVYDKDDACPEVAGLKEFNGCPDADGDGIKDSDDACPEVAGLAALNGCPDADGDGIADKDDACPTKAGTKAMNG
;
A
#
# COMPACT_ATOMS: atom_id res chain seq x y z
N MET A 1 13.11 8.87 -25.43
CA MET A 1 14.07 8.44 -24.40
C MET A 1 14.34 9.47 -23.30
N LYS A 2 14.58 10.76 -23.59
CA LYS A 2 14.81 11.78 -22.52
C LYS A 2 13.59 12.02 -21.62
N HIS A 3 12.39 12.10 -22.20
CA HIS A 3 11.16 12.32 -21.43
C HIS A 3 10.76 11.13 -20.56
N LEU A 4 11.04 9.89 -21.00
CA LEU A 4 10.82 8.69 -20.20
C LEU A 4 11.77 8.63 -18.99
N LYS A 5 13.04 8.99 -19.17
CA LYS A 5 14.01 9.09 -18.07
C LYS A 5 13.63 10.18 -17.07
N LEU A 6 13.10 11.30 -17.54
CA LEU A 6 12.60 12.38 -16.69
C LEU A 6 11.33 11.98 -15.93
N ALA A 7 10.41 11.25 -16.56
CA ALA A 7 9.21 10.72 -15.91
C ALA A 7 9.56 9.68 -14.84
N VAL A 8 10.48 8.76 -15.13
CA VAL A 8 10.98 7.77 -14.18
C VAL A 8 11.73 8.45 -13.04
N MET A 9 12.62 9.42 -13.33
CA MET A 9 13.29 10.18 -12.27
C MET A 9 12.30 10.96 -11.42
N ALA A 10 11.31 11.63 -12.01
CA ALA A 10 10.26 12.34 -11.26
C ALA A 10 9.44 11.40 -10.37
N LEU A 11 9.11 10.18 -10.85
CA LEU A 11 8.45 9.15 -10.06
C LEU A 11 9.31 8.75 -8.85
N PHE A 12 10.62 8.57 -9.05
CA PHE A 12 11.57 8.25 -7.99
C PHE A 12 11.78 9.42 -7.01
N THR A 13 11.72 10.68 -7.45
CA THR A 13 11.86 11.83 -6.54
C THR A 13 10.64 11.99 -5.62
N PHE A 14 9.42 11.70 -6.10
CA PHE A 14 8.21 11.74 -5.28
C PHE A 14 8.11 10.58 -4.28
N ALA A 15 8.81 9.47 -4.50
CA ALA A 15 8.81 8.30 -3.60
C ALA A 15 9.67 8.47 -2.33
N THR A 16 10.32 9.62 -2.11
CA THR A 16 11.31 9.78 -1.03
C THR A 16 10.81 10.51 0.23
N ILE A 17 9.52 10.84 0.34
CA ILE A 17 9.00 11.66 1.46
C ILE A 17 7.83 11.01 2.22
N GLY A 18 7.40 9.78 1.88
CA GLY A 18 6.33 9.09 2.60
C GLY A 18 6.87 7.98 3.50
N THR A 19 6.56 8.01 4.79
CA THR A 19 6.50 6.78 5.61
C THR A 19 5.30 5.98 5.12
N ALA A 20 5.50 5.15 4.10
CA ALA A 20 4.42 4.34 3.54
C ALA A 20 4.14 3.16 4.48
N SER A 21 2.92 3.03 4.98
CA SER A 21 2.48 1.82 5.71
C SER A 21 2.06 0.74 4.72
N ALA A 22 2.40 -0.52 5.03
CA ALA A 22 2.04 -1.70 4.23
C ALA A 22 0.51 -1.87 4.14
N GLN A 23 -0.01 -2.85 3.39
CA GLN A 23 -1.46 -3.08 3.36
C GLN A 23 -1.95 -3.38 4.78
N ASP A 24 -2.80 -2.50 5.31
CA ASP A 24 -3.22 -2.47 6.71
C ASP A 24 -4.74 -2.62 6.82
N SER A 25 -5.23 -2.88 8.04
CA SER A 25 -6.67 -2.93 8.35
C SER A 25 -7.42 -1.65 7.97
N ASP A 26 -6.68 -0.56 7.80
CA ASP A 26 -7.20 0.78 7.73
C ASP A 26 -7.60 1.09 6.29
N ASN A 27 -6.83 0.57 5.32
CA ASN A 27 -7.17 0.60 3.91
C ASN A 27 -7.42 -0.81 3.35
N PRO A 28 -8.64 -1.33 3.54
CA PRO A 28 -8.92 -2.71 3.20
C PRO A 28 -8.95 -2.98 1.70
N TRP A 29 -9.01 -1.97 0.82
CA TRP A 29 -9.13 -2.18 -0.61
C TRP A 29 -7.88 -1.76 -1.37
N VAL A 30 -7.47 -2.57 -2.33
CA VAL A 30 -6.44 -2.22 -3.31
C VAL A 30 -6.96 -2.50 -4.71
N VAL A 31 -6.84 -1.54 -5.62
CA VAL A 31 -7.09 -1.75 -7.06
C VAL A 31 -5.78 -1.72 -7.82
N GLY A 32 -5.57 -2.70 -8.69
CA GLY A 32 -4.35 -2.86 -9.48
C GLY A 32 -4.61 -2.72 -10.97
N PHE A 33 -3.71 -2.03 -11.68
CA PHE A 33 -3.68 -1.94 -13.14
C PHE A 33 -2.27 -2.24 -13.62
N GLY A 34 -2.11 -3.26 -14.46
CA GLY A 34 -0.79 -3.72 -14.84
C GLY A 34 -0.70 -4.29 -16.24
N VAL A 35 0.55 -4.57 -16.59
CA VAL A 35 0.89 -5.39 -17.74
C VAL A 35 1.01 -6.84 -17.30
N ASN A 36 0.56 -7.73 -18.15
CA ASN A 36 0.57 -9.17 -17.95
C ASN A 36 1.51 -9.81 -18.98
N ALA A 37 2.36 -10.72 -18.52
CA ALA A 37 3.19 -11.56 -19.35
C ALA A 37 2.81 -13.03 -19.09
N VAL A 38 2.68 -13.81 -20.17
CA VAL A 38 2.36 -15.24 -20.09
C VAL A 38 3.41 -16.01 -20.86
N ASP A 39 3.96 -17.02 -20.19
CA ASP A 39 4.99 -17.91 -20.72
C ASP A 39 4.48 -19.35 -20.75
N PHE A 40 4.20 -19.86 -21.96
CA PHE A 40 3.68 -21.19 -22.22
C PHE A 40 4.83 -22.16 -22.54
N ARG A 41 5.61 -22.57 -21.54
CA ARG A 41 6.49 -23.74 -21.62
C ARG A 41 7.05 -24.05 -20.25
N ILE A 42 7.10 -25.33 -19.91
CA ILE A 42 7.82 -25.79 -18.73
C ILE A 42 8.56 -27.10 -19.07
N PRO A 43 9.90 -27.13 -19.04
CA PRO A 43 10.71 -28.33 -19.29
C PRO A 43 10.57 -29.37 -18.16
N SER A 44 11.05 -30.59 -18.39
CA SER A 44 10.86 -31.78 -17.52
C SER A 44 11.81 -31.87 -16.31
N GLU A 45 12.67 -30.88 -16.06
CA GLU A 45 13.72 -30.93 -15.02
C GLU A 45 13.87 -29.61 -14.21
N PHE A 46 14.02 -29.71 -12.88
CA PHE A 46 14.09 -28.58 -11.91
C PHE A 46 15.20 -27.55 -12.19
N SER A 47 16.32 -27.96 -12.80
CA SER A 47 17.44 -27.07 -13.15
C SER A 47 17.08 -26.06 -14.25
N ASP A 48 16.13 -26.40 -15.11
CA ASP A 48 15.74 -25.56 -16.24
C ASP A 48 14.65 -24.55 -15.85
N TYR A 49 13.89 -24.80 -14.77
CA TYR A 49 12.91 -23.86 -14.21
C TYR A 49 13.50 -22.49 -13.82
N ALA A 50 14.67 -22.47 -13.18
CA ALA A 50 15.27 -21.21 -12.72
C ALA A 50 15.84 -20.36 -13.87
N LYS A 51 16.22 -20.98 -14.98
CA LYS A 51 16.72 -20.29 -16.18
C LYS A 51 15.57 -19.75 -17.02
N ASP A 52 14.47 -20.49 -17.10
CA ASP A 52 13.25 -20.12 -17.85
C ASP A 52 12.50 -18.99 -17.14
N TYR A 53 12.36 -19.06 -15.81
CA TYR A 53 11.71 -18.04 -14.97
C TYR A 53 12.34 -16.63 -15.07
N ILE A 54 13.59 -16.52 -15.54
CA ILE A 54 14.33 -15.26 -15.68
C ILE A 54 14.56 -14.92 -17.17
N GLY A 55 14.29 -15.86 -18.09
CA GLY A 55 14.46 -15.68 -19.53
C GLY A 55 13.33 -14.82 -20.12
N THR A 56 13.67 -13.81 -20.91
CA THR A 56 12.69 -12.89 -21.52
C THR A 56 12.45 -13.16 -23.01
N SER A 57 12.99 -14.24 -23.57
CA SER A 57 12.97 -14.48 -25.02
C SER A 57 11.60 -14.89 -25.56
N ASP A 58 10.76 -15.49 -24.71
CA ASP A 58 9.53 -16.17 -25.12
C ASP A 58 8.26 -15.56 -24.46
N TRP A 59 8.42 -14.43 -23.76
CA TRP A 59 7.31 -13.76 -23.07
C TRP A 59 6.34 -13.12 -24.05
N ASN A 60 5.08 -13.59 -24.01
CA ASN A 60 3.99 -12.89 -24.66
C ASN A 60 3.60 -11.70 -23.78
N ILE A 61 3.88 -10.48 -24.22
CA ILE A 61 3.59 -9.24 -23.48
C ILE A 61 2.62 -8.41 -24.30
N LEU A 62 1.46 -8.09 -23.74
CA LEU A 62 0.65 -6.97 -24.21
C LEU A 62 1.17 -5.68 -23.55
N PRO A 63 1.78 -4.73 -24.30
CA PRO A 63 2.31 -3.49 -23.73
C PRO A 63 1.20 -2.48 -23.31
N SER A 64 -0.07 -2.88 -23.40
CA SER A 64 -1.22 -2.16 -22.85
C SER A 64 -1.64 -2.73 -21.49
N VAL A 65 -2.47 -1.98 -20.74
CA VAL A 65 -3.07 -2.48 -19.51
C VAL A 65 -3.81 -3.78 -19.82
N SER A 66 -3.27 -4.87 -19.29
CA SER A 66 -3.63 -6.26 -19.60
C SER A 66 -3.92 -7.07 -18.33
N ARG A 67 -3.83 -6.45 -17.15
CA ARG A 67 -4.32 -6.99 -15.88
C ARG A 67 -5.02 -5.92 -15.08
N ILE A 68 -6.17 -6.28 -14.52
CA ILE A 68 -6.89 -5.50 -13.51
C ILE A 68 -7.10 -6.41 -12.30
N SER A 69 -6.84 -5.91 -11.10
CA SER A 69 -7.14 -6.65 -9.87
C SER A 69 -7.88 -5.78 -8.85
N VAL A 70 -8.66 -6.44 -8.02
CA VAL A 70 -9.26 -5.89 -6.81
C VAL A 70 -8.89 -6.81 -5.67
N ASP A 71 -8.22 -6.26 -4.68
CA ASP A 71 -7.78 -6.98 -3.51
C ASP A 71 -8.50 -6.40 -2.29
N ARG A 72 -8.91 -7.27 -1.37
CA ARG A 72 -9.53 -6.92 -0.11
C ARG A 72 -8.79 -7.57 1.04
N TYR A 73 -8.18 -6.76 1.90
CA TYR A 73 -7.63 -7.21 3.17
C TYR A 73 -8.75 -7.76 4.04
N LEU A 74 -8.49 -8.91 4.67
CA LEU A 74 -9.41 -9.57 5.58
C LEU A 74 -8.94 -9.34 7.02
N ASN A 75 -8.09 -10.23 7.52
CA ASN A 75 -7.54 -10.22 8.87
C ASN A 75 -6.25 -11.04 8.90
N ASP A 76 -5.40 -10.81 9.90
CA ASP A 76 -4.22 -11.64 10.20
C ASP A 76 -3.27 -11.84 9.00
N GLY A 77 -3.13 -10.81 8.17
CA GLY A 77 -2.26 -10.83 6.98
C GLY A 77 -2.87 -11.51 5.75
N PHE A 78 -4.13 -11.93 5.81
CA PHE A 78 -4.82 -12.53 4.67
C PHE A 78 -5.54 -11.48 3.82
N THR A 79 -5.35 -11.58 2.51
CA THR A 79 -6.00 -10.71 1.51
C THR A 79 -6.67 -11.58 0.44
N LEU A 80 -7.91 -11.28 0.09
CA LEU A 80 -8.60 -11.90 -1.04
C LEU A 80 -8.38 -11.05 -2.30
N GLN A 81 -7.90 -11.66 -3.39
CA GLN A 81 -7.74 -11.02 -4.69
C GLN A 81 -8.72 -11.61 -5.71
N LEU A 82 -9.37 -10.74 -6.47
CA LEU A 82 -9.98 -11.06 -7.76
C LEU A 82 -9.20 -10.35 -8.87
N ALA A 83 -8.77 -11.08 -9.89
CA ALA A 83 -8.00 -10.51 -11.00
C ALA A 83 -8.54 -10.97 -12.35
N GLY A 84 -8.63 -10.04 -13.30
CA GLY A 84 -8.84 -10.31 -14.72
C GLY A 84 -7.57 -10.01 -15.49
N SER A 85 -7.21 -10.88 -16.43
CA SER A 85 -6.06 -10.67 -17.31
C SER A 85 -6.39 -10.98 -18.76
N LEU A 86 -5.76 -10.26 -19.66
CA LEU A 86 -5.80 -10.42 -21.10
C LEU A 86 -4.36 -10.59 -21.59
N ASN A 87 -4.13 -11.42 -22.60
CA ASN A 87 -2.86 -11.47 -23.30
C ASN A 87 -3.09 -11.84 -24.77
N LYS A 88 -2.13 -11.51 -25.63
CA LYS A 88 -2.10 -11.98 -27.02
C LYS A 88 -0.95 -12.95 -27.14
N ILE A 89 -1.25 -14.19 -27.51
CA ILE A 89 -0.26 -15.26 -27.55
C ILE A 89 0.19 -15.44 -28.99
N GLU A 90 1.41 -14.95 -29.27
CA GLU A 90 2.05 -15.04 -30.58
C GLU A 90 3.09 -16.18 -30.62
N THR A 91 3.54 -16.64 -29.46
CA THR A 91 4.52 -17.73 -29.31
C THR A 91 4.02 -18.77 -28.31
N PHE A 92 3.84 -20.02 -28.77
CA PHE A 92 3.41 -21.18 -27.96
C PHE A 92 4.39 -22.36 -28.04
N ARG A 93 4.85 -22.72 -29.25
CA ARG A 93 5.89 -23.74 -29.49
C ARG A 93 7.00 -23.29 -30.44
N ALA A 94 6.80 -22.24 -31.21
CA ALA A 94 7.82 -21.57 -32.01
C ALA A 94 7.42 -20.11 -32.19
N GLU A 95 8.38 -19.23 -32.48
CA GLU A 95 8.10 -17.81 -32.70
C GLU A 95 7.05 -17.64 -33.83
N ASN A 96 5.97 -16.87 -33.58
CA ASN A 96 4.85 -16.63 -34.51
C ASN A 96 4.03 -17.87 -34.91
N ASP A 97 3.87 -18.85 -34.01
CA ASP A 97 3.11 -20.07 -34.30
C ASP A 97 1.64 -20.02 -33.89
N MET A 98 1.19 -18.96 -33.20
CA MET A 98 -0.22 -18.72 -32.85
C MET A 98 -0.60 -17.25 -32.99
N ASP A 99 -1.90 -16.96 -33.06
CA ASP A 99 -2.47 -15.61 -33.04
C ASP A 99 -3.79 -15.63 -32.25
N GLU A 100 -3.72 -16.07 -30.99
CA GLU A 100 -4.91 -16.30 -30.17
C GLU A 100 -4.99 -15.35 -28.97
N LEU A 101 -6.22 -14.97 -28.63
CA LEU A 101 -6.50 -14.20 -27.42
C LEU A 101 -6.47 -15.15 -26.22
N TYR A 102 -5.65 -14.79 -25.24
CA TYR A 102 -5.68 -15.38 -23.91
C TYR A 102 -6.44 -14.45 -22.97
N TRP A 103 -7.30 -15.01 -22.13
CA TRP A 103 -7.82 -14.29 -20.98
C TRP A 103 -7.99 -15.22 -19.79
N ALA A 104 -7.88 -14.65 -18.59
CA ALA A 104 -8.13 -15.39 -17.36
C ALA A 104 -8.82 -14.55 -16.29
N ILE A 105 -9.64 -15.22 -15.47
CA ILE A 105 -10.23 -14.67 -14.26
C ILE A 105 -9.77 -15.53 -13.09
N ASP A 106 -9.16 -14.91 -12.10
CA ASP A 106 -8.54 -15.58 -10.96
C ASP A 106 -9.10 -15.09 -9.63
N ALA A 107 -9.33 -16.01 -8.70
CA ALA A 107 -9.62 -15.74 -7.30
C ALA A 107 -8.52 -16.34 -6.43
N SER A 108 -7.81 -15.52 -5.67
CA SER A 108 -6.63 -15.93 -4.90
C SER A 108 -6.70 -15.42 -3.47
N VAL A 109 -6.18 -16.22 -2.54
CA VAL A 109 -5.87 -15.79 -1.18
C VAL A 109 -4.37 -15.50 -1.11
N LYS A 110 -4.02 -14.30 -0.66
CA LYS A 110 -2.66 -13.86 -0.39
C LYS A 110 -2.39 -13.89 1.10
N TYR A 111 -1.15 -14.17 1.47
CA TYR A 111 -0.66 -14.06 2.83
C TYR A 111 0.59 -13.18 2.86
N ASP A 112 0.51 -12.09 3.63
CA ASP A 112 1.60 -11.13 3.85
C ASP A 112 2.67 -11.75 4.77
N LEU A 113 3.89 -11.87 4.23
CA LEU A 113 5.05 -12.45 4.89
C LEU A 113 5.70 -11.53 5.93
N ASN A 114 5.38 -10.24 5.97
CA ASN A 114 5.82 -9.35 7.04
C ASN A 114 5.34 -9.84 8.42
N ASN A 115 4.21 -10.55 8.48
CA ASN A 115 3.71 -11.21 9.70
C ASN A 115 4.65 -12.30 10.25
N LEU A 116 5.62 -12.77 9.46
CA LEU A 116 6.59 -13.80 9.86
C LEU A 116 7.96 -13.24 10.21
N PHE A 117 8.40 -12.18 9.52
CA PHE A 117 9.80 -11.72 9.58
C PHE A 117 9.95 -10.27 10.04
N GLY A 118 8.84 -9.58 10.31
CA GLY A 118 8.80 -8.19 10.77
C GLY A 118 8.31 -7.22 9.69
N ASP A 119 7.69 -6.13 10.13
CA ASP A 119 7.14 -5.10 9.25
C ASP A 119 8.26 -4.21 8.68
N THR A 120 8.25 -4.03 7.37
CA THR A 120 9.20 -3.15 6.66
C THR A 120 8.56 -1.84 6.20
N SER A 121 7.26 -1.63 6.45
CA SER A 121 6.46 -0.45 6.09
C SER A 121 6.26 -0.28 4.59
N TRP A 122 7.33 -0.14 3.80
CA TRP A 122 7.25 0.18 2.37
C TRP A 122 7.29 -1.05 1.46
N PHE A 123 7.71 -2.22 1.96
CA PHE A 123 7.81 -3.46 1.19
C PHE A 123 6.89 -4.53 1.79
N ASP A 124 5.97 -5.05 0.99
CA ASP A 124 4.92 -5.98 1.40
C ASP A 124 5.01 -7.25 0.55
N PRO A 125 5.90 -8.19 0.93
CA PRO A 125 6.07 -9.45 0.24
C PRO A 125 4.98 -10.44 0.64
N TYR A 126 4.41 -11.15 -0.34
CA TYR A 126 3.35 -12.10 -0.10
C TYR A 126 3.52 -13.40 -0.89
N VAL A 127 2.92 -14.47 -0.37
CA VAL A 127 2.63 -15.70 -1.12
C VAL A 127 1.16 -15.72 -1.48
N TYR A 128 0.77 -16.43 -2.53
CA TYR A 128 -0.64 -16.61 -2.87
C TYR A 128 -0.96 -18.03 -3.34
N LEU A 129 -2.20 -18.43 -3.08
CA LEU A 129 -2.82 -19.66 -3.57
C LEU A 129 -4.24 -19.32 -4.02
N GLY A 130 -4.63 -19.80 -5.19
CA GLY A 130 -5.93 -19.47 -5.78
C GLY A 130 -6.40 -20.48 -6.80
N GLY A 131 -7.61 -20.27 -7.28
CA GLY A 131 -8.13 -20.95 -8.45
C GLY A 131 -8.56 -19.92 -9.49
N GLY A 132 -8.67 -20.34 -10.73
CA GLY A 132 -9.09 -19.46 -11.81
C GLY A 132 -9.77 -20.19 -12.94
N TYR A 133 -10.06 -19.44 -13.98
CA TYR A 133 -10.45 -19.93 -15.28
C TYR A 133 -9.59 -19.24 -16.32
N ALA A 134 -8.86 -20.01 -17.11
CA ALA A 134 -8.05 -19.53 -18.22
C ALA A 134 -8.67 -19.99 -19.54
N ASN A 135 -8.61 -19.13 -20.55
CA ASN A 135 -9.08 -19.42 -21.89
C ASN A 135 -8.03 -18.96 -22.91
N LEU A 136 -7.82 -19.81 -23.90
CA LEU A 136 -6.91 -19.60 -25.02
C LEU A 136 -7.65 -20.00 -26.30
N GLY A 137 -8.08 -19.01 -27.08
CA GLY A 137 -9.00 -19.24 -28.21
C GLY A 137 -10.31 -19.89 -27.76
N ASP A 138 -10.69 -21.02 -28.34
CA ASP A 138 -11.92 -21.76 -27.98
C ASP A 138 -11.74 -22.75 -26.81
N LEU A 139 -10.53 -22.88 -26.27
CA LEU A 139 -10.20 -23.81 -25.20
C LEU A 139 -10.19 -23.10 -23.86
N GLY A 140 -11.10 -23.46 -22.96
CA GLY A 140 -11.19 -22.88 -21.64
C GLY A 140 -11.19 -23.93 -20.54
N GLU A 141 -10.53 -23.61 -19.43
CA GLU A 141 -10.35 -24.53 -18.33
C GLU A 141 -10.17 -23.85 -16.97
N GLY A 142 -10.59 -24.55 -15.91
CA GLY A 142 -10.26 -24.16 -14.55
C GLY A 142 -8.78 -24.41 -14.23
N THR A 143 -8.20 -23.54 -13.40
CA THR A 143 -6.79 -23.58 -13.03
C THR A 143 -6.63 -23.60 -11.50
N LEU A 144 -5.54 -24.21 -11.04
CA LEU A 144 -4.99 -24.01 -9.70
C LEU A 144 -3.76 -23.11 -9.83
N ASN A 145 -3.74 -22.02 -9.06
CA ASN A 145 -2.73 -20.97 -9.18
C ASN A 145 -1.95 -20.87 -7.87
N ALA A 146 -0.62 -20.84 -7.93
CA ALA A 146 0.21 -20.57 -6.76
C ALA A 146 1.42 -19.73 -7.14
N GLY A 147 1.85 -18.85 -6.25
CA GLY A 147 2.98 -17.99 -6.53
C GLY A 147 3.37 -17.07 -5.41
N VAL A 148 4.20 -16.10 -5.78
CA VAL A 148 4.76 -15.08 -4.90
C VAL A 148 4.57 -13.71 -5.52
N GLY A 149 4.67 -12.69 -4.70
CA GLY A 149 4.71 -11.32 -5.18
C GLY A 149 5.14 -10.37 -4.09
N PHE A 150 5.18 -9.11 -4.43
CA PHE A 150 5.39 -8.04 -3.47
C PHE A 150 4.76 -6.75 -3.96
N ASN A 151 4.35 -5.92 -3.00
CA ASN A 151 4.06 -4.51 -3.22
C ASN A 151 5.25 -3.66 -2.73
N THR A 152 5.64 -2.66 -3.51
CA THR A 152 6.49 -1.56 -3.04
C THR A 152 5.66 -0.29 -2.98
N TRP A 153 5.44 0.26 -1.80
CA TRP A 153 4.63 1.46 -1.58
C TRP A 153 5.50 2.71 -1.67
N PHE A 154 5.09 3.66 -2.53
CA PHE A 154 5.75 4.95 -2.69
C PHE A 154 5.20 6.00 -1.72
N ASN A 155 3.95 5.81 -1.30
CA ASN A 155 3.26 6.56 -0.25
C ASN A 155 2.13 5.68 0.32
N GLU A 156 1.26 6.24 1.16
CA GLU A 156 0.18 5.51 1.83
C GLU A 156 -0.91 4.96 0.89
N ASN A 157 -1.01 5.46 -0.35
CA ASN A 157 -2.08 5.07 -1.28
C ASN A 157 -1.56 4.48 -2.60
N LEU A 158 -0.31 4.70 -2.98
CA LEU A 158 0.23 4.34 -4.30
C LEU A 158 1.44 3.44 -4.15
N GLY A 159 1.40 2.31 -4.85
CA GLY A 159 2.51 1.38 -4.93
C GLY A 159 2.68 0.76 -6.31
N LEU A 160 3.72 -0.05 -6.42
CA LEU A 160 3.97 -0.95 -7.54
C LEU A 160 3.83 -2.38 -7.04
N ASN A 161 3.11 -3.20 -7.79
CA ASN A 161 2.96 -4.63 -7.56
C ASN A 161 3.77 -5.42 -8.56
N PHE A 162 4.51 -6.42 -8.06
CA PHE A 162 5.05 -7.50 -8.85
C PHE A 162 4.40 -8.81 -8.39
N GLN A 163 3.87 -9.60 -9.32
CA GLN A 163 3.28 -10.90 -9.02
C GLN A 163 3.79 -11.92 -10.04
N SER A 164 4.13 -13.11 -9.56
CA SER A 164 4.62 -14.19 -10.39
C SER A 164 4.14 -15.53 -9.82
N GLY A 165 3.60 -16.38 -10.67
CA GLY A 165 3.23 -17.73 -10.25
C GLY A 165 2.93 -18.66 -11.40
N GLY A 166 2.81 -19.94 -11.06
CA GLY A 166 2.41 -20.99 -11.99
C GLY A 166 0.90 -21.18 -11.97
N LYS A 167 0.36 -21.47 -13.15
CA LYS A 167 -1.00 -21.99 -13.34
C LYS A 167 -0.91 -23.43 -13.78
N LYS A 168 -1.68 -24.27 -13.09
CA LYS A 168 -1.82 -25.68 -13.38
C LYS A 168 -3.25 -25.99 -13.78
N GLU A 169 -3.40 -26.67 -14.90
CA GLU A 169 -4.67 -27.10 -15.47
C GLU A 169 -4.99 -28.55 -15.05
N PHE A 170 -6.25 -28.97 -15.19
CA PHE A 170 -6.72 -30.27 -14.71
C PHE A 170 -6.92 -31.32 -15.82
N SER A 171 -7.08 -30.87 -17.05
CA SER A 171 -7.53 -31.60 -18.24
C SER A 171 -6.64 -31.29 -19.45
N ASP A 172 -5.54 -30.56 -19.23
CA ASP A 172 -4.50 -30.20 -20.20
C ASP A 172 -5.03 -29.55 -21.50
N LYS A 173 -6.19 -28.88 -21.46
CA LYS A 173 -6.73 -28.17 -22.65
C LYS A 173 -6.01 -26.85 -22.88
N VAL A 174 -5.68 -26.17 -21.79
CA VAL A 174 -4.73 -25.06 -21.76
C VAL A 174 -3.46 -25.64 -21.12
N GLN A 175 -2.30 -25.36 -21.71
CA GLN A 175 -1.03 -25.87 -21.22
C GLN A 175 -0.64 -25.13 -19.92
N ASP A 176 -0.11 -25.88 -18.93
CA ASP A 176 0.54 -25.31 -17.74
C ASP A 176 1.49 -24.18 -18.14
N HIS A 177 1.37 -23.05 -17.47
CA HIS A 177 2.09 -21.83 -17.83
C HIS A 177 2.44 -20.97 -16.62
N PHE A 178 3.48 -20.16 -16.79
CA PHE A 178 3.79 -19.10 -15.84
C PHE A 178 3.07 -17.81 -16.24
N GLN A 179 2.62 -17.09 -15.22
CA GLN A 179 2.03 -15.78 -15.38
C GLN A 179 2.76 -14.79 -14.48
N HIS A 180 3.26 -13.73 -15.11
CA HIS A 180 3.95 -12.63 -14.45
C HIS A 180 3.16 -11.34 -14.68
N SER A 181 3.11 -10.48 -13.67
CA SER A 181 2.52 -9.15 -13.84
C SER A 181 3.28 -8.10 -13.06
N VAL A 182 3.34 -6.91 -13.67
CA VAL A 182 3.82 -5.70 -13.03
C VAL A 182 2.74 -4.64 -13.20
N GLY A 183 2.33 -3.99 -12.12
CA GLY A 183 1.26 -3.01 -12.17
C GLY A 183 1.35 -1.94 -11.10
N LEU A 184 0.67 -0.83 -11.34
CA LEU A 184 0.41 0.16 -10.30
C LEU A 184 -0.73 -0.34 -9.44
N VAL A 185 -0.62 -0.15 -8.13
CA VAL A 185 -1.66 -0.48 -7.16
C VAL A 185 -2.03 0.75 -6.35
N PHE A 186 -3.33 0.91 -6.11
CA PHE A 186 -3.88 2.02 -5.35
C PHE A 186 -4.63 1.47 -4.13
N LYS A 187 -4.15 1.79 -2.94
CA LYS A 187 -4.70 1.42 -1.62
C LYS A 187 -5.67 2.49 -1.12
N PHE A 188 -6.86 2.07 -0.69
CA PHE A 188 -7.90 2.96 -0.18
C PHE A 188 -8.86 2.23 0.78
N GLY A 189 -9.70 3.01 1.47
CA GLY A 189 -10.79 2.53 2.29
C GLY A 189 -10.79 3.08 3.71
N GLY A 190 -9.65 3.61 4.16
CA GLY A 190 -9.56 4.40 5.39
C GLY A 190 -10.18 5.78 5.17
N LYS A 191 -10.93 6.26 6.16
CA LYS A 191 -11.47 7.62 6.19
C LYS A 191 -10.58 8.44 7.13
N ASP A 192 -10.06 9.54 6.60
CA ASP A 192 -9.34 10.57 7.32
C ASP A 192 -10.01 11.87 6.87
N THR A 193 -10.79 12.46 7.78
CA THR A 193 -11.76 13.52 7.45
C THR A 193 -11.11 14.89 7.39
N ASP A 194 -10.08 15.15 8.18
CA ASP A 194 -9.37 16.43 8.24
C ASP A 194 -7.99 16.38 7.56
N GLY A 195 -7.50 15.20 7.20
CA GLY A 195 -6.32 15.01 6.36
C GLY A 195 -5.00 15.13 7.11
N ASP A 196 -4.99 14.89 8.42
CA ASP A 196 -3.78 14.97 9.24
C ASP A 196 -2.92 13.68 9.21
N GLY A 197 -3.41 12.64 8.55
CA GLY A 197 -2.74 11.34 8.40
C GLY A 197 -2.97 10.38 9.56
N VAL A 198 -3.95 10.65 10.43
CA VAL A 198 -4.54 9.70 11.39
C VAL A 198 -5.94 9.34 10.88
N TYR A 199 -6.24 8.05 10.76
CA TYR A 199 -7.58 7.66 10.31
C TYR A 199 -8.63 7.96 11.38
N ASP A 200 -9.84 8.37 10.99
CA ASP A 200 -10.99 8.69 11.86
C ASP A 200 -11.24 7.67 12.99
N LYS A 201 -10.85 6.41 12.79
CA LYS A 201 -11.03 5.33 13.78
C LYS A 201 -10.01 5.37 14.92
N ASP A 202 -8.83 5.93 14.66
CA ASP A 202 -7.73 6.11 15.61
C ASP A 202 -7.54 7.58 16.00
N ASP A 203 -8.23 8.48 15.31
CA ASP A 203 -8.23 9.91 15.55
C ASP A 203 -9.20 10.31 16.67
N ALA A 204 -8.68 11.01 17.67
CA ALA A 204 -9.43 11.55 18.79
C ALA A 204 -10.16 12.86 18.45
N CYS A 205 -9.75 13.54 17.38
CA CYS A 205 -10.30 14.79 16.87
C CYS A 205 -10.61 14.75 15.36
N PRO A 206 -11.47 13.84 14.84
CA PRO A 206 -11.66 13.58 13.40
C PRO A 206 -12.20 14.72 12.52
N GLU A 207 -12.43 15.92 13.05
CA GLU A 207 -12.89 17.06 12.27
C GLU A 207 -11.86 18.21 12.26
N VAL A 208 -10.75 18.06 12.99
CA VAL A 208 -9.77 19.11 13.25
C VAL A 208 -8.37 18.51 13.22
N ALA A 209 -7.67 18.76 12.12
CA ALA A 209 -6.34 18.25 11.89
C ALA A 209 -5.40 18.54 13.07
N GLY A 210 -4.69 17.51 13.53
CA GLY A 210 -3.80 17.60 14.65
C GLY A 210 -2.49 16.84 14.46
N LEU A 211 -1.84 16.58 15.59
CA LEU A 211 -0.55 15.90 15.61
C LEU A 211 -0.73 14.42 15.91
N LYS A 212 0.02 13.57 15.20
CA LYS A 212 0.03 12.11 15.44
C LYS A 212 0.37 11.76 16.90
N GLU A 213 1.19 12.58 17.57
CA GLU A 213 1.54 12.38 18.98
C GLU A 213 0.37 12.60 19.95
N PHE A 214 -0.64 13.35 19.51
CA PHE A 214 -1.88 13.61 20.25
C PHE A 214 -3.08 12.85 19.67
N ASN A 215 -2.84 11.75 18.93
CA ASN A 215 -3.85 10.97 18.23
C ASN A 215 -4.77 11.84 17.35
N GLY A 216 -4.17 12.73 16.57
CA GLY A 216 -4.89 13.60 15.62
C GLY A 216 -5.53 14.84 16.25
N CYS A 217 -5.31 15.10 17.54
CA CYS A 217 -5.76 16.34 18.15
C CYS A 217 -4.76 17.51 17.99
N PRO A 218 -5.26 18.75 17.86
CA PRO A 218 -4.42 19.93 17.68
C PRO A 218 -3.70 20.34 18.97
N ASP A 219 -2.58 21.04 18.78
CA ASP A 219 -1.81 21.81 19.76
C ASP A 219 -1.47 23.13 19.04
N ALA A 220 -2.34 24.13 19.22
CA ALA A 220 -2.36 25.33 18.39
C ALA A 220 -1.21 26.30 18.72
N ASP A 221 -0.64 26.24 19.92
CA ASP A 221 0.49 27.07 20.32
C ASP A 221 1.84 26.32 20.40
N GLY A 222 1.81 24.99 20.32
CA GLY A 222 2.99 24.13 20.22
C GLY A 222 3.74 23.97 21.54
N ASP A 223 3.08 24.13 22.69
CA ASP A 223 3.70 23.97 24.01
C ASP A 223 3.80 22.50 24.48
N GLY A 224 3.20 21.58 23.70
CA GLY A 224 3.20 20.14 23.97
C GLY A 224 1.98 19.66 24.76
N ILE A 225 0.95 20.48 24.94
CA ILE A 225 -0.35 20.13 25.52
C ILE A 225 -1.42 20.31 24.44
N LYS A 226 -2.16 19.24 24.14
CA LYS A 226 -3.26 19.34 23.18
C LYS A 226 -4.32 20.36 23.64
N ASP A 227 -4.95 21.06 22.70
CA ASP A 227 -5.91 22.14 22.97
C ASP A 227 -7.03 21.74 23.93
N SER A 228 -7.47 20.48 23.89
CA SER A 228 -8.53 19.97 24.77
C SER A 228 -8.13 19.86 26.26
N ASP A 229 -6.83 19.76 26.54
CA ASP A 229 -6.25 19.68 27.90
C ASP A 229 -5.52 20.98 28.30
N ASP A 230 -5.37 21.93 27.37
CA ASP A 230 -4.73 23.22 27.57
C ASP A 230 -5.74 24.28 28.06
N ALA A 231 -5.39 24.99 29.14
CA ALA A 231 -6.18 26.10 29.67
C ALA A 231 -5.96 27.41 28.91
N CYS A 232 -4.90 27.51 28.09
CA CYS A 232 -4.56 28.64 27.23
C CYS A 232 -4.17 28.21 25.80
N PRO A 233 -5.04 27.54 25.01
CA PRO A 233 -4.68 26.88 23.74
C PRO A 233 -4.08 27.76 22.62
N GLU A 234 -4.10 29.09 22.78
CA GLU A 234 -3.58 30.04 21.78
C GLU A 234 -2.24 30.65 22.19
N VAL A 235 -1.73 30.37 23.40
CA VAL A 235 -0.57 31.05 23.98
C VAL A 235 0.27 30.07 24.80
N ALA A 236 1.39 29.66 24.20
CA ALA A 236 2.27 28.65 24.76
C ALA A 236 2.66 28.95 26.21
N GLY A 237 2.51 27.94 27.06
CA GLY A 237 2.75 28.09 28.48
C GLY A 237 3.52 26.95 29.11
N LEU A 238 3.39 26.86 30.43
CA LEU A 238 4.07 25.85 31.22
C LEU A 238 3.10 24.70 31.50
N ALA A 239 3.56 23.46 31.32
CA ALA A 239 2.81 22.27 31.74
C ALA A 239 2.43 22.29 33.23
N ALA A 240 3.22 22.96 34.09
CA ALA A 240 2.90 23.14 35.50
C ALA A 240 1.67 24.03 35.75
N LEU A 241 1.27 24.83 34.75
CA LEU A 241 0.17 25.77 34.77
C LEU A 241 -0.93 25.41 33.75
N ASN A 242 -0.97 24.13 33.33
CA ASN A 242 -1.89 23.61 32.31
C ASN A 242 -1.84 24.43 31.00
N GLY A 243 -0.63 24.71 30.52
CA GLY A 243 -0.39 25.35 29.22
C GLY A 243 -0.55 26.86 29.20
N CYS A 244 -0.76 27.48 30.37
CA CYS A 244 -0.77 28.94 30.46
C CYS A 244 0.62 29.55 30.74
N PRO A 245 0.90 30.74 30.18
CA PRO A 245 2.14 31.48 30.45
C PRO A 245 2.17 32.04 31.88
N ASP A 246 3.38 32.29 32.36
CA ASP A 246 3.72 32.96 33.62
C ASP A 246 4.88 33.90 33.32
N ALA A 247 4.55 35.15 32.95
CA ALA A 247 5.51 36.08 32.38
C ALA A 247 6.48 36.66 33.43
N ASP A 248 6.15 36.60 34.72
CA ASP A 248 7.00 37.09 35.81
C ASP A 248 7.60 36.00 36.72
N GLY A 249 7.15 34.75 36.56
CA GLY A 249 7.72 33.56 37.19
C GLY A 249 7.33 33.37 38.64
N ASP A 250 6.22 33.95 39.11
CA ASP A 250 5.77 33.82 40.50
C ASP A 250 4.94 32.55 40.77
N GLY A 251 4.64 31.79 39.71
CA GLY A 251 3.95 30.51 39.75
C GLY A 251 2.43 30.63 39.73
N ILE A 252 1.88 31.75 39.27
CA ILE A 252 0.47 31.97 38.93
C ILE A 252 0.40 32.24 37.41
N ALA A 253 -0.57 31.63 36.74
CA ALA A 253 -0.75 31.85 35.30
C ALA A 253 -1.20 33.29 35.03
N ASP A 254 -0.73 33.91 33.94
CA ASP A 254 -1.02 35.30 33.58
C ASP A 254 -2.54 35.61 33.54
N LYS A 255 -3.37 34.62 33.16
CA LYS A 255 -4.83 34.75 33.13
C LYS A 255 -5.50 34.84 34.51
N ASP A 256 -4.82 34.31 35.53
CA ASP A 256 -5.27 34.25 36.93
C ASP A 256 -4.49 35.25 37.82
N ASP A 257 -3.50 35.96 37.27
CA ASP A 257 -2.62 36.92 37.94
C ASP A 257 -3.20 38.35 37.90
N ALA A 258 -3.23 39.03 39.04
CA ALA A 258 -3.66 40.42 39.16
C ALA A 258 -2.69 41.43 38.54
N CYS A 259 -1.39 41.12 38.55
CA CYS A 259 -0.29 41.89 37.98
C CYS A 259 0.66 41.01 37.12
N PRO A 260 0.23 40.49 35.94
CA PRO A 260 0.92 39.44 35.15
C PRO A 260 2.34 39.73 34.67
N THR A 261 2.92 40.89 34.99
CA THR A 261 4.26 41.30 34.54
C THR A 261 5.15 41.70 35.72
N LYS A 262 4.70 41.46 36.95
CA LYS A 262 5.39 41.89 38.15
C LYS A 262 5.13 40.90 39.29
N ALA A 263 6.13 40.04 39.50
CA ALA A 263 6.09 38.97 40.47
C ALA A 263 5.60 39.44 41.83
N GLY A 264 4.62 38.72 42.37
CA GLY A 264 4.06 38.98 43.67
C GLY A 264 3.97 37.72 44.52
N THR A 265 2.92 37.62 45.31
CA THR A 265 2.77 36.49 46.24
C THR A 265 1.42 35.85 46.07
N LYS A 266 1.35 34.53 46.28
CA LYS A 266 0.08 33.79 46.28
C LYS A 266 -1.00 34.34 47.21
N ALA A 267 -0.61 35.08 48.26
CA ALA A 267 -1.55 35.73 49.17
C ALA A 267 -2.29 36.94 48.54
N MET A 268 -1.74 37.50 47.45
CA MET A 268 -2.24 38.68 46.76
C MET A 268 -2.74 38.38 45.33
N ASN A 269 -2.81 37.09 44.94
CA ASN A 269 -3.11 36.61 43.58
C ASN A 269 -2.13 37.09 42.51
N GLY A 270 -0.84 37.08 42.83
CA GLY A 270 0.19 37.77 42.07
C GLY A 270 0.46 39.10 42.75
#